data_AF-A0A930E7Z5-F1
#
_entry.id   AF-A0A930E7Z5-F1
#
_cell.length_a   1.000
_cell.length_b   1.000
_cell.length_c   1.000
_cell.angle_alpha   90.00
_cell.angle_beta   90.00
_cell.angle_gamma   90.00
#
_symmetry.space_group_name_H-M   'P 1'
#
loop_
_entity.id
_entity.type
_entity.pdbx_description
1 polymer ?
#
loop_
_entity_poly.entity_id
_entity_poly.type
_entity_poly.pdbx_seq_one_letter_code
_entity_poly.pdbx_strand_id
1 'polypeptide(L)'
;MKDKASSKLETMGKASIFPISLLPLAGLCLGLGTLFTNALNIKIYGLQNILGKVYFAGDTLTVTKTTALYEFLIILSKLGNIIFSNLPLLFAIGTAFAFAKYEKPTAALMGGVFFLIMHQTINGLLSTTIIPGVPLVTDTPENPYAMLMAGQSVILGIQSLQMGIFGGIVAGLMTAGIHSRYCKMKLYSNMNSLSVAEFFKLSKLPALLTVICAIFTGVVLYVV
;
A
#
# COMPACT_ATOMS: atom_id res chain seq x y z
N MET A 1 0.15 33.70 -2.90
CA MET A 1 0.31 32.39 -2.20
C MET A 1 -0.77 31.38 -2.57
N LYS A 2 -2.03 31.82 -2.77
CA LYS A 2 -3.17 30.98 -3.22
C LYS A 2 -2.89 30.20 -4.51
N ASP A 3 -2.27 30.81 -5.52
CA ASP A 3 -2.07 30.17 -6.84
C ASP A 3 -1.09 28.99 -6.80
N LYS A 4 -0.07 29.08 -5.93
CA LYS A 4 0.92 28.00 -5.73
C LYS A 4 0.31 26.80 -4.99
N ALA A 5 -0.61 27.03 -4.07
CA ALA A 5 -1.34 25.97 -3.38
C ALA A 5 -2.34 25.30 -4.33
N SER A 6 -3.09 26.09 -5.12
CA SER A 6 -4.04 25.60 -6.12
C SER A 6 -3.37 24.73 -7.18
N SER A 7 -2.21 25.14 -7.70
CA SER A 7 -1.44 24.36 -8.68
C SER A 7 -0.93 23.02 -8.11
N LYS A 8 -0.53 22.98 -6.83
CA LYS A 8 -0.15 21.73 -6.15
C LYS A 8 -1.33 20.80 -5.93
N LEU A 9 -2.50 21.34 -5.58
CA LEU A 9 -3.75 20.58 -5.45
C LEU A 9 -4.18 19.98 -6.79
N GLU A 10 -4.07 20.73 -7.90
CA GLU A 10 -4.37 20.22 -9.24
C GLU A 10 -3.42 19.09 -9.65
N THR A 11 -2.13 19.22 -9.30
CA THR A 11 -1.14 18.16 -9.50
C THR A 11 -1.45 16.92 -8.65
N MET A 12 -1.93 17.11 -7.42
CA MET A 12 -2.42 16.03 -6.54
C MET A 12 -3.61 15.29 -7.14
N GLY A 13 -4.55 16.05 -7.72
CA GLY A 13 -5.68 15.51 -8.45
C GLY A 13 -5.20 14.63 -9.60
N LYS A 14 -4.31 15.16 -10.46
CA LYS A 14 -3.72 14.41 -11.59
C LYS A 14 -2.95 13.17 -11.16
N ALA A 15 -2.25 13.22 -10.02
CA ALA A 15 -1.53 12.09 -9.44
C ALA A 15 -2.43 10.92 -9.07
N SER A 16 -3.60 11.27 -8.53
CA SER A 16 -4.54 10.29 -8.00
C SER A 16 -5.36 9.63 -9.11
N ILE A 17 -5.36 10.19 -10.33
CA ILE A 17 -6.12 9.64 -11.47
C ILE A 17 -5.70 8.20 -11.78
N PHE A 18 -4.41 7.88 -11.70
CA PHE A 18 -3.92 6.55 -12.12
C PHE A 18 -4.35 5.44 -11.15
N PRO A 19 -4.20 5.56 -9.82
CA PRO A 19 -4.80 4.57 -8.91
C PRO A 19 -6.33 4.56 -8.99
N ILE A 20 -6.98 5.73 -9.05
CA ILE A 20 -8.45 5.86 -9.03
C ILE A 20 -9.10 5.19 -10.26
N SER A 21 -8.46 5.26 -11.43
CA SER A 21 -9.01 4.66 -12.65
C SER A 21 -9.06 3.13 -12.63
N LEU A 22 -8.28 2.47 -11.75
CA LEU A 22 -8.34 1.02 -11.55
C LEU A 22 -9.47 0.59 -10.61
N LEU A 23 -10.00 1.48 -9.75
CA LEU A 23 -11.03 1.13 -8.77
C LEU A 23 -12.33 0.63 -9.41
N PRO A 24 -12.88 1.23 -10.49
CA PRO A 24 -14.10 0.73 -11.11
C PRO A 24 -13.97 -0.71 -11.60
N LEU A 25 -12.84 -1.04 -12.24
CA LEU A 25 -12.60 -2.39 -12.73
C LEU A 25 -12.40 -3.38 -11.57
N ALA A 26 -11.60 -3.00 -10.56
CA ALA A 26 -11.40 -3.80 -9.36
C ALA A 26 -12.72 -4.05 -8.62
N GLY A 27 -13.55 -3.01 -8.48
CA GLY A 27 -14.85 -3.03 -7.83
C GLY A 27 -15.86 -3.90 -8.57
N LEU A 28 -15.85 -3.86 -9.91
CA LEU A 28 -16.67 -4.75 -10.73
C LEU A 28 -16.26 -6.21 -10.55
N CYS A 29 -14.97 -6.52 -10.63
CA CYS A 29 -14.46 -7.89 -10.43
C CYS A 29 -14.76 -8.42 -9.02
N LEU A 30 -14.50 -7.60 -7.99
CA LEU A 30 -14.78 -7.94 -6.60
C LEU A 30 -16.29 -8.09 -6.36
N GLY A 31 -17.08 -7.14 -6.87
CA GLY A 31 -18.54 -7.11 -6.77
C GLY A 31 -19.16 -8.33 -7.40
N LEU A 32 -18.91 -8.59 -8.68
CA LEU A 32 -19.42 -9.79 -9.36
C LEU A 32 -18.95 -11.07 -8.68
N GLY A 33 -17.67 -11.16 -8.34
CA GLY A 33 -17.12 -12.33 -7.65
C GLY A 33 -17.82 -12.59 -6.30
N THR A 34 -17.96 -11.58 -5.44
CA THR A 34 -18.60 -11.73 -4.12
C THR A 34 -20.11 -11.93 -4.21
N LEU A 35 -20.79 -11.27 -5.14
CA LEU A 35 -22.23 -11.40 -5.34
C LEU A 35 -22.63 -12.85 -5.60
N PHE A 36 -21.88 -13.54 -6.46
CA PHE A 36 -22.18 -14.91 -6.85
C PHE A 36 -21.46 -15.98 -5.99
N THR A 37 -20.46 -15.62 -5.19
CA THR A 37 -19.74 -16.58 -4.32
C THR A 37 -20.18 -16.56 -2.86
N ASN A 38 -20.90 -15.52 -2.43
CA ASN A 38 -21.41 -15.43 -1.06
C ASN A 38 -22.50 -16.48 -0.81
N ALA A 39 -22.34 -17.24 0.26
CA ALA A 39 -23.20 -18.38 0.57
C ALA A 39 -24.66 -17.97 0.88
N LEU A 40 -24.90 -16.75 1.38
CA LEU A 40 -26.25 -16.20 1.54
C LEU A 40 -26.89 -15.92 0.18
N ASN A 41 -26.15 -15.33 -0.74
CA ASN A 41 -26.66 -14.98 -2.07
C ASN A 41 -26.94 -16.24 -2.90
N ILE A 42 -26.08 -17.25 -2.84
CA ILE A 42 -26.31 -18.53 -3.53
C ILE A 42 -27.59 -19.21 -3.02
N LYS A 43 -27.87 -19.11 -1.72
CA LYS A 43 -29.09 -19.63 -1.09
C LYS A 43 -30.34 -18.85 -1.49
N ILE A 44 -30.27 -17.52 -1.53
CA ILE A 44 -31.41 -16.64 -1.89
C ILE A 44 -31.73 -16.73 -3.38
N TYR A 45 -30.72 -16.80 -4.24
CA TYR A 45 -30.91 -16.85 -5.70
C TYR A 45 -31.16 -18.27 -6.24
N GLY A 46 -31.20 -19.30 -5.39
CA GLY A 46 -31.44 -20.69 -5.83
C GLY A 46 -30.31 -21.27 -6.70
N LEU A 47 -29.12 -20.67 -6.70
CA LEU A 47 -27.98 -21.03 -7.55
C LEU A 47 -27.21 -22.27 -7.05
N GLN A 48 -27.74 -22.97 -6.04
CA GLN A 48 -27.14 -24.16 -5.43
C GLN A 48 -26.86 -25.29 -6.45
N ASN A 49 -27.67 -25.37 -7.51
CA ASN A 49 -27.54 -26.43 -8.53
C ASN A 49 -26.48 -26.13 -9.60
N ILE A 50 -26.01 -24.88 -9.74
CA ILE A 50 -25.08 -24.45 -10.79
C ILE A 50 -23.73 -24.04 -10.18
N LEU A 51 -23.71 -23.38 -9.03
CA LEU A 51 -22.48 -22.86 -8.41
C LEU A 51 -21.94 -23.76 -7.29
N GLY A 52 -22.76 -24.66 -6.75
CA GLY A 52 -22.36 -25.61 -5.71
C GLY A 52 -23.32 -25.62 -4.54
N LYS A 53 -23.42 -26.77 -3.89
CA LYS A 53 -24.29 -26.93 -2.73
C LYS A 53 -23.74 -26.14 -1.55
N VAL A 54 -24.61 -25.35 -0.93
CA VAL A 54 -24.29 -24.58 0.28
C VAL A 54 -24.60 -25.49 1.47
N TYR A 55 -23.60 -25.73 2.29
CA TYR A 55 -23.76 -26.48 3.54
C TYR A 55 -23.38 -25.61 4.73
N PHE A 56 -24.04 -25.84 5.84
CA PHE A 56 -23.67 -25.23 7.10
C PHE A 56 -22.43 -25.96 7.66
N ALA A 57 -21.35 -25.23 7.89
CA ALA A 57 -20.23 -25.69 8.70
C ALA A 57 -20.20 -24.80 9.95
N GLY A 58 -20.86 -25.27 11.02
CA GLY A 58 -21.11 -24.47 12.23
C GLY A 58 -22.11 -23.32 11.97
N ASP A 59 -21.86 -22.14 12.55
CA ASP A 59 -22.67 -20.92 12.39
C ASP A 59 -22.41 -20.17 11.06
N THR A 60 -21.48 -20.67 10.23
CA THR A 60 -21.10 -20.07 8.95
C THR A 60 -21.57 -20.90 7.76
N LEU A 61 -22.24 -20.24 6.82
CA LEU A 61 -22.63 -20.83 5.54
C LEU A 61 -21.39 -21.00 4.65
N THR A 62 -21.05 -22.25 4.34
CA THR A 62 -19.90 -22.59 3.49
C THR A 62 -20.36 -23.25 2.20
N VAL A 63 -19.71 -22.95 1.08
CA VAL A 63 -20.06 -23.50 -0.23
C VAL A 63 -19.10 -24.64 -0.55
N THR A 64 -19.62 -25.81 -0.91
CA THR A 64 -18.78 -26.85 -1.51
C THR A 64 -18.39 -26.41 -2.91
N LYS A 65 -17.08 -26.31 -3.17
CA LYS A 65 -16.52 -26.08 -4.51
C LYS A 65 -16.94 -27.22 -5.44
N THR A 66 -18.05 -27.04 -6.14
CA THR A 66 -18.65 -28.12 -6.95
C THR A 66 -18.53 -27.84 -8.44
N THR A 67 -18.36 -26.58 -8.86
CA THR A 67 -18.39 -26.19 -10.27
C THR A 67 -17.21 -25.29 -10.64
N ALA A 68 -16.60 -25.53 -11.81
CA ALA A 68 -15.51 -24.71 -12.37
C ALA A 68 -15.87 -23.20 -12.45
N LEU A 69 -17.16 -22.89 -12.66
CA LEU A 69 -17.66 -21.52 -12.66
C LEU A 69 -17.56 -20.84 -11.28
N TYR A 70 -17.82 -21.56 -10.19
CA TYR A 70 -17.67 -21.03 -8.83
C TYR A 70 -16.21 -20.75 -8.49
N GLU A 71 -15.31 -21.64 -8.90
CA GLU A 71 -13.86 -21.41 -8.74
C GLU A 71 -13.39 -20.20 -9.54
N PHE A 72 -13.86 -20.05 -10.78
CA PHE A 72 -13.57 -18.87 -11.60
C PHE A 72 -14.05 -17.57 -10.94
N LEU A 73 -15.27 -17.54 -10.39
CA LEU A 73 -15.81 -16.38 -9.69
C LEU A 73 -15.05 -16.06 -8.38
N ILE A 74 -14.58 -17.07 -7.64
CA ILE A 74 -13.70 -16.85 -6.49
C ILE A 74 -12.39 -16.22 -6.94
N ILE A 75 -11.79 -16.73 -8.02
CA ILE A 75 -10.55 -16.16 -8.56
C ILE A 75 -10.80 -14.71 -8.97
N LEU A 76 -11.91 -14.41 -9.64
CA LEU A 76 -12.29 -13.05 -10.01
C LEU A 76 -12.44 -12.12 -8.79
N SER A 77 -13.07 -12.60 -7.72
CA SER A 77 -13.18 -11.87 -6.45
C SER A 77 -11.79 -11.57 -5.86
N LYS A 78 -10.91 -12.57 -5.83
CA LYS A 78 -9.53 -12.42 -5.33
C LYS A 78 -8.71 -11.43 -6.19
N LEU A 79 -8.89 -11.43 -7.50
CA LEU A 79 -8.27 -10.48 -8.43
C LEU A 79 -8.79 -9.05 -8.24
N GLY A 80 -10.06 -8.86 -7.88
CA GLY A 80 -10.56 -7.54 -7.48
C GLY A 80 -9.93 -7.11 -6.15
N ASN A 81 -9.90 -8.02 -5.17
CA ASN A 81 -9.41 -7.72 -3.82
C ASN A 81 -7.91 -7.35 -3.77
N ILE A 82 -7.07 -7.96 -4.62
CA ILE A 82 -5.63 -7.67 -4.60
C ILE A 82 -5.32 -6.20 -4.96
N ILE A 83 -6.14 -5.57 -5.81
CA ILE A 83 -5.97 -4.16 -6.18
C ILE A 83 -6.32 -3.27 -4.99
N PHE A 84 -7.44 -3.54 -4.30
CA PHE A 84 -7.84 -2.79 -3.11
C PHE A 84 -6.86 -2.96 -1.95
N SER A 85 -6.40 -4.19 -1.73
CA SER A 85 -5.44 -4.52 -0.66
C SER A 85 -4.10 -3.82 -0.84
N ASN A 86 -3.68 -3.55 -2.08
CA ASN A 86 -2.44 -2.86 -2.42
C ASN A 86 -2.64 -1.41 -2.87
N LEU A 87 -3.85 -0.87 -2.69
CA LEU A 87 -4.17 0.50 -3.07
C LEU A 87 -3.24 1.54 -2.41
N PRO A 88 -2.84 1.40 -1.12
CA PRO A 88 -1.86 2.30 -0.52
C PRO A 88 -0.52 2.34 -1.27
N LEU A 89 -0.03 1.20 -1.75
CA LEU A 89 1.21 1.12 -2.54
C LEU A 89 1.05 1.85 -3.89
N LEU A 90 -0.09 1.65 -4.57
CA LEU A 90 -0.39 2.35 -5.82
C LEU A 90 -0.42 3.86 -5.63
N PHE A 91 -0.97 4.34 -4.50
CA PHE A 91 -0.93 5.75 -4.14
C PHE A 91 0.48 6.24 -3.84
N ALA A 92 1.34 5.47 -3.17
CA ALA A 92 2.73 5.86 -2.94
C ALA A 92 3.49 6.07 -4.26
N ILE A 93 3.34 5.14 -5.21
CA ILE A 93 3.99 5.21 -6.52
C ILE A 93 3.40 6.36 -7.35
N GLY A 94 2.07 6.47 -7.41
CA GLY A 94 1.36 7.48 -8.22
C GLY A 94 1.59 8.91 -7.72
N THR A 95 1.55 9.13 -6.40
CA THR A 95 1.82 10.44 -5.81
C THR A 95 3.29 10.84 -5.98
N ALA A 96 4.23 9.90 -5.81
CA ALA A 96 5.63 10.17 -6.09
C ALA A 96 5.87 10.56 -7.56
N PHE A 97 5.28 9.83 -8.51
CA PHE A 97 5.40 10.10 -9.94
C PHE A 97 4.89 11.50 -10.33
N ALA A 98 3.74 11.90 -9.79
CA ALA A 98 3.08 13.13 -10.21
C ALA A 98 3.70 14.40 -9.63
N PHE A 99 4.20 14.34 -8.40
CA PHE A 99 4.84 15.48 -7.75
C PHE A 99 6.34 15.58 -8.05
N ALA A 100 6.95 14.53 -8.59
CA ALA A 100 8.34 14.57 -9.02
C ALA A 100 8.53 15.53 -10.20
N LYS A 101 9.47 16.47 -10.04
CA LYS A 101 9.85 17.41 -11.11
C LYS A 101 10.83 16.82 -12.12
N TYR A 102 11.67 15.89 -11.68
CA TYR A 102 12.78 15.29 -12.44
C TYR A 102 12.77 13.78 -12.25
N GLU A 103 13.21 13.05 -13.28
CA GLU A 103 13.24 11.58 -13.37
C GLU A 103 12.02 10.92 -12.70
N LYS A 104 10.83 11.27 -13.18
CA LYS A 104 9.55 10.79 -12.63
C LYS A 104 9.48 9.26 -12.46
N PRO A 105 10.00 8.43 -13.38
CA PRO A 105 10.01 6.98 -13.21
C PRO A 105 10.86 6.53 -12.00
N THR A 106 12.04 7.12 -11.81
CA THR A 106 12.91 6.84 -10.66
C THR A 106 12.23 7.24 -9.35
N ALA A 107 11.59 8.42 -9.32
CA ALA A 107 10.85 8.87 -8.15
C ALA A 107 9.69 7.93 -7.79
N ALA A 108 8.97 7.43 -8.80
CA ALA A 108 7.87 6.48 -8.61
C ALA A 108 8.35 5.16 -7.99
N LEU A 109 9.45 4.61 -8.49
CA LEU A 109 10.09 3.41 -7.92
C LEU A 109 10.51 3.65 -6.47
N MET A 110 11.15 4.80 -6.20
CA MET A 110 11.53 5.19 -4.85
C MET A 110 10.33 5.39 -3.91
N GLY A 111 9.15 5.75 -4.42
CA GLY A 111 7.93 5.86 -3.63
C GLY A 111 7.44 4.50 -3.14
N GLY A 112 7.50 3.48 -4.00
CA GLY A 112 7.23 2.10 -3.61
C GLY A 112 8.24 1.56 -2.59
N VAL A 113 9.53 1.86 -2.80
CA VAL A 113 10.60 1.47 -1.85
C VAL A 113 10.41 2.16 -0.50
N PHE A 114 10.09 3.46 -0.47
CA PHE A 114 9.80 4.19 0.76
C PHE A 114 8.65 3.53 1.53
N PHE A 115 7.56 3.19 0.82
CA PHE A 115 6.40 2.53 1.43
C PHE A 115 6.79 1.20 2.11
N LEU A 116 7.59 0.37 1.44
CA LEU A 116 8.06 -0.91 2.00
C LEU A 116 8.95 -0.72 3.24
N ILE A 117 9.92 0.20 3.18
CA ILE A 117 10.83 0.47 4.29
C ILE A 117 10.09 1.04 5.50
N MET A 118 9.11 1.92 5.27
CA MET A 118 8.26 2.48 6.30
C MET A 118 7.49 1.37 7.04
N HIS A 119 6.87 0.42 6.31
CA HIS A 119 6.15 -0.71 6.91
C HIS A 119 7.09 -1.68 7.64
N GLN A 120 8.29 -1.93 7.10
CA GLN A 120 9.30 -2.75 7.76
C GLN A 120 9.82 -2.10 9.05
N THR A 121 9.95 -0.78 9.07
CA THR A 121 10.34 -0.03 10.27
C THR A 121 9.27 -0.15 11.35
N ILE A 122 8.00 0.02 10.98
CA ILE A 122 6.87 -0.15 11.90
C ILE A 122 6.83 -1.58 12.44
N ASN A 123 7.01 -2.61 11.60
CA ASN A 123 7.13 -4.00 12.03
C ASN A 123 8.26 -4.21 13.06
N GLY A 124 9.45 -3.65 12.80
CA GLY A 124 10.57 -3.71 13.73
C GLY A 124 10.27 -3.05 15.08
N LEU A 125 9.55 -1.94 15.08
CA LEU A 125 9.09 -1.26 16.30
C LEU A 125 8.01 -2.06 17.04
N LEU A 126 7.06 -2.65 16.33
CA LEU A 126 6.03 -3.54 16.90
C LEU A 126 6.64 -4.78 17.59
N SER A 127 7.73 -5.31 17.03
CA SER A 127 8.47 -6.45 17.57
C SER A 127 9.34 -6.10 18.78
N THR A 128 9.64 -4.81 18.98
CA THR A 128 10.66 -4.36 19.93
C THR A 128 10.06 -3.49 21.03
N THR A 129 10.30 -3.82 22.30
CA THR A 129 9.79 -3.07 23.48
C THR A 129 10.49 -1.71 23.74
N ILE A 130 11.20 -1.15 22.76
CA ILE A 130 11.98 0.10 22.95
C ILE A 130 11.08 1.34 22.98
N ILE A 131 9.93 1.31 22.30
CA ILE A 131 8.97 2.41 22.28
C ILE A 131 7.65 1.91 22.91
N PRO A 132 7.06 2.62 23.89
CA PRO A 132 5.75 2.27 24.40
C PRO A 132 4.72 2.44 23.27
N GLY A 133 4.12 1.34 22.85
CA GLY A 133 3.08 1.32 21.83
C GLY A 133 2.38 -0.04 21.80
N VAL A 134 1.64 -0.31 20.73
CA VAL A 134 0.92 -1.57 20.60
C VAL A 134 1.94 -2.70 20.35
N PRO A 135 2.01 -3.74 21.20
CA PRO A 135 2.88 -4.89 20.94
C PRO A 135 2.37 -5.67 19.73
N LEU A 136 3.24 -6.45 19.09
CA LEU A 136 2.84 -7.31 17.98
C LEU A 136 1.78 -8.32 18.44
N VAL A 137 0.58 -8.26 17.86
CA VAL A 137 -0.54 -9.15 18.21
C VAL A 137 -0.79 -10.09 17.04
N THR A 138 -0.72 -11.39 17.29
CA THR A 138 -1.06 -12.41 16.29
C THR A 138 -2.48 -12.90 16.51
N ASP A 139 -3.24 -13.07 15.44
CA ASP A 139 -4.53 -13.73 15.52
C ASP A 139 -4.34 -15.16 16.04
N THR A 140 -5.03 -15.49 17.13
CA THR A 140 -5.06 -16.84 17.70
C THR A 140 -6.39 -17.50 17.34
N PRO A 141 -6.49 -18.85 17.33
CA PRO A 141 -7.76 -19.54 17.09
C PRO A 141 -8.89 -19.11 18.06
N GLU A 142 -8.51 -18.64 19.25
CA GLU A 142 -9.41 -18.14 20.29
C GLU A 142 -9.88 -16.70 20.03
N ASN A 143 -9.08 -15.90 19.30
CA ASN A 143 -9.39 -14.51 19.00
C ASN A 143 -8.90 -14.12 17.58
N PRO A 144 -9.70 -14.44 16.55
CA PRO A 144 -9.32 -14.28 15.14
C PRO A 144 -9.34 -12.81 14.65
N TYR A 145 -9.70 -11.86 15.51
CA TYR A 145 -9.73 -10.43 15.20
C TYR A 145 -8.75 -9.62 16.06
N ALA A 146 -7.84 -10.28 16.78
CA ALA A 146 -6.92 -9.63 17.71
C ALA A 146 -5.98 -8.65 17.00
N MET A 147 -5.50 -8.99 15.82
CA MET A 147 -4.65 -8.12 15.00
C MET A 147 -5.42 -6.88 14.51
N LEU A 148 -6.68 -7.06 14.08
CA LEU A 148 -7.54 -5.96 13.64
C LEU A 148 -7.92 -5.02 14.81
N MET A 149 -8.22 -5.58 15.98
CA MET A 149 -8.50 -4.82 17.21
C MET A 149 -7.28 -3.99 17.66
N ALA A 150 -6.08 -4.50 17.41
CA ALA A 150 -4.81 -3.81 17.63
C ALA A 150 -4.45 -2.80 16.52
N GLY A 151 -5.30 -2.63 15.50
CA GLY A 151 -5.03 -1.75 14.36
C GLY A 151 -3.92 -2.24 13.43
N GLN A 152 -3.55 -3.52 13.53
CA GLN A 152 -2.50 -4.16 12.75
C GLN A 152 -3.08 -4.89 11.55
N SER A 153 -2.32 -4.97 10.48
CA SER A 153 -2.64 -5.76 9.30
C SER A 153 -1.38 -6.21 8.56
N VAL A 154 -1.54 -7.23 7.72
CA VAL A 154 -0.46 -7.71 6.87
C VAL A 154 -0.51 -6.96 5.55
N ILE A 155 0.49 -6.11 5.31
CA ILE A 155 0.64 -5.31 4.11
C ILE A 155 1.85 -5.85 3.36
N LEU A 156 1.63 -6.43 2.17
CA LEU A 156 2.69 -7.04 1.34
C LEU A 156 3.54 -8.10 2.06
N GLY A 157 2.95 -8.83 3.02
CA GLY A 157 3.63 -9.86 3.81
C GLY A 157 4.34 -9.33 5.07
N ILE A 158 4.25 -8.03 5.35
CA ILE A 158 4.81 -7.39 6.55
C ILE A 158 3.65 -7.02 7.47
N GLN A 159 3.68 -7.50 8.72
CA GLN A 159 2.72 -7.08 9.75
C GLN A 159 3.04 -5.65 10.19
N SER A 160 2.13 -4.71 9.95
CA SER A 160 2.31 -3.29 10.21
C SER A 160 0.98 -2.67 10.63
N LEU A 161 0.99 -1.40 11.03
CA LEU A 161 -0.23 -0.65 11.32
C LEU A 161 -1.04 -0.39 10.03
N GLN A 162 -2.38 -0.55 10.12
CA GLN A 162 -3.34 -0.31 9.04
C GLN A 162 -3.50 1.20 8.81
N MET A 163 -2.59 1.81 8.05
CA MET A 163 -2.64 3.25 7.72
C MET A 163 -3.52 3.57 6.50
N GLY A 164 -4.06 2.54 5.84
CA GLY A 164 -4.86 2.69 4.62
C GLY A 164 -4.13 3.50 3.53
N ILE A 165 -4.90 4.23 2.72
CA ILE A 165 -4.37 5.04 1.61
C ILE A 165 -3.49 6.20 2.11
N PHE A 166 -3.73 6.67 3.34
CA PHE A 166 -3.00 7.79 3.93
C PHE A 166 -1.48 7.52 4.02
N GLY A 167 -1.09 6.34 4.48
CA GLY A 167 0.33 5.94 4.53
C GLY A 167 0.99 5.94 3.14
N GLY A 168 0.23 5.60 2.09
CA GLY A 168 0.68 5.69 0.70
C GLY A 168 0.91 7.13 0.24
N ILE A 169 -0.05 8.03 0.49
CA ILE A 169 0.05 9.44 0.10
C ILE A 169 1.22 10.12 0.81
N VAL A 170 1.38 9.90 2.12
CA VAL A 170 2.49 10.46 2.90
C VAL A 170 3.83 9.97 2.34
N ALA A 171 3.97 8.66 2.10
CA ALA A 171 5.17 8.07 1.52
C ALA A 171 5.54 8.72 0.18
N GLY A 172 4.59 8.81 -0.76
CA GLY A 172 4.89 9.35 -2.08
C GLY A 172 5.11 10.86 -2.11
N LEU A 173 4.44 11.65 -1.25
CA LEU A 173 4.73 13.08 -1.10
C LEU A 173 6.13 13.32 -0.53
N MET A 174 6.53 12.54 0.47
CA MET A 174 7.87 12.63 1.07
C MET A 174 8.95 12.29 0.04
N THR A 175 8.76 11.19 -0.70
CA THR A 175 9.68 10.80 -1.78
C THR A 175 9.74 11.86 -2.88
N ALA A 176 8.60 12.40 -3.34
CA ALA A 176 8.60 13.44 -4.37
C ALA A 176 9.32 14.72 -3.92
N GLY A 177 9.17 15.09 -2.63
CA GLY A 177 9.86 16.23 -2.03
C GLY A 177 11.38 16.06 -2.02
N ILE A 178 11.86 14.89 -1.58
CA ILE A 178 13.28 14.53 -1.56
C ILE A 178 13.82 14.45 -3.00
N HIS A 179 13.18 13.66 -3.86
CA HIS A 179 13.61 13.47 -5.23
C HIS A 179 13.67 14.79 -6.00
N SER A 180 12.68 15.67 -5.85
CA SER A 180 12.64 16.95 -6.56
C SER A 180 13.66 17.99 -6.05
N ARG A 181 14.06 17.92 -4.76
CA ARG A 181 15.08 18.81 -4.20
C ARG A 181 16.50 18.36 -4.56
N TYR A 182 16.77 17.06 -4.45
CA TYR A 182 18.13 16.53 -4.58
C TYR A 182 18.49 16.08 -6.00
N CYS A 183 17.52 15.77 -6.86
CA CYS A 183 17.80 15.45 -8.28
C CYS A 183 18.32 16.65 -9.09
N LYS A 184 18.11 17.88 -8.60
CA LYS A 184 18.66 19.12 -9.20
C LYS A 184 20.01 19.54 -8.61
N MET A 185 20.50 18.86 -7.58
CA MET A 185 21.88 19.02 -7.12
C MET A 185 22.85 18.29 -8.06
N LYS A 186 22.86 18.68 -9.34
CA LYS A 186 24.17 18.84 -10.00
C LYS A 186 24.83 20.01 -9.30
N LEU A 187 25.42 19.73 -8.14
CA LEU A 187 26.36 20.63 -7.51
C LEU A 187 27.37 21.01 -8.58
N TYR A 188 27.49 22.32 -8.77
CA TYR A 188 28.58 23.01 -9.42
C TYR A 188 29.85 22.14 -9.39
N SER A 189 30.28 21.69 -10.56
CA SER A 189 31.49 20.89 -10.78
C SER A 189 32.72 21.71 -10.39
N ASN A 190 32.98 21.85 -9.10
CA ASN A 190 34.20 22.42 -8.54
C ASN A 190 34.28 22.09 -7.05
N MET A 191 34.53 20.82 -6.72
CA MET A 191 35.30 20.45 -5.52
C MET A 191 36.06 19.15 -5.82
N ASN A 192 37.21 19.31 -6.48
CA ASN A 192 38.30 18.34 -6.45
C ASN A 192 38.85 18.31 -5.01
N SER A 193 38.31 17.46 -4.15
CA SER A 193 38.99 16.84 -2.99
C SER A 193 37.94 16.24 -2.05
N LEU A 194 37.55 14.98 -2.28
CA LEU A 194 37.41 13.95 -1.25
C LEU A 194 36.95 12.63 -1.90
N SER A 195 37.77 11.59 -1.76
CA SER A 195 37.57 10.22 -2.25
C SER A 195 36.25 9.55 -1.83
N VAL A 196 35.50 10.12 -0.86
CA VAL A 196 34.19 9.64 -0.42
C VAL A 196 33.05 10.10 -1.37
N ALA A 197 33.21 11.25 -2.03
CA ALA A 197 32.20 11.83 -2.93
C ALA A 197 32.08 11.08 -4.28
N GLU A 198 33.15 10.41 -4.73
CA GLU A 198 33.12 9.58 -5.94
C GLU A 198 32.49 8.21 -5.70
N PHE A 199 32.54 7.67 -4.48
CA PHE A 199 31.85 6.42 -4.12
C PHE A 199 30.33 6.63 -4.03
N PHE A 200 29.91 7.84 -3.64
CA PHE A 200 28.54 8.35 -3.75
C PHE A 200 28.30 9.08 -5.07
N LYS A 201 28.52 8.39 -6.20
CA LYS A 201 28.05 8.90 -7.51
C LYS A 201 26.62 9.43 -7.37
N LEU A 202 26.49 10.71 -7.72
CA LEU A 202 25.36 11.67 -7.79
C LEU A 202 23.91 11.14 -7.96
N SER A 203 23.72 9.87 -8.30
CA SER A 203 22.43 9.18 -8.48
C SER A 203 21.93 8.45 -7.21
N LYS A 204 22.82 8.07 -6.27
CA LYS A 204 22.43 7.28 -5.07
C LYS A 204 22.09 8.11 -3.83
N LEU A 205 22.46 9.39 -3.79
CA LEU A 205 22.17 10.29 -2.65
C LEU A 205 20.66 10.48 -2.42
N PRO A 206 19.82 10.74 -3.46
CA PRO A 206 18.37 10.83 -3.28
C PRO A 206 17.78 9.53 -2.74
N ALA A 207 18.32 8.38 -3.16
CA ALA A 207 17.87 7.08 -2.69
C ALA A 207 18.19 6.87 -1.20
N LEU A 208 19.43 7.14 -0.78
CA LEU A 208 19.84 7.04 0.62
C LEU A 208 18.98 7.94 1.53
N LEU A 209 18.74 9.19 1.12
CA LEU A 209 17.94 10.12 1.90
C LEU A 209 16.47 9.69 1.98
N THR A 210 15.94 9.11 0.90
CA THR A 210 14.59 8.52 0.88
C THR A 210 14.48 7.38 1.89
N VAL A 211 15.49 6.52 2.02
CA VAL A 211 15.54 5.46 3.03
C VAL A 211 15.56 6.02 4.45
N ILE A 212 16.43 7.01 4.72
CA ILE A 212 16.53 7.65 6.04
C ILE A 212 15.20 8.30 6.43
N CYS A 213 14.59 9.05 5.51
CA CYS A 213 13.28 9.65 5.74
C CYS A 213 12.17 8.60 5.90
N ALA A 214 12.24 7.46 5.22
CA ALA A 214 11.26 6.37 5.38
C ALA A 214 11.30 5.78 6.79
N ILE A 215 12.50 5.55 7.34
CA ILE A 215 12.69 5.09 8.72
C ILE A 215 12.12 6.11 9.69
N PHE A 216 12.49 7.39 9.56
CA PHE A 216 11.99 8.44 10.46
C PHE A 216 10.47 8.59 10.39
N THR A 217 9.91 8.55 9.19
CA THR A 217 8.45 8.64 8.98
C THR A 217 7.74 7.43 9.57
N GLY A 218 8.32 6.23 9.48
CA GLY A 218 7.79 5.02 10.14
C GLY A 218 7.78 5.13 11.65
N VAL A 219 8.83 5.70 12.27
CA VAL A 219 8.87 5.96 13.72
C VAL A 219 7.80 6.97 14.14
N VAL A 220 7.67 8.08 13.40
CA VAL A 220 6.66 9.11 13.71
C VAL A 220 5.24 8.56 13.57
N LEU A 221 4.95 7.79 12.52
CA LEU A 221 3.64 7.16 12.31
C LEU A 221 3.32 6.05 13.31
N TYR A 222 4.32 5.45 13.96
CA TYR A 222 4.10 4.48 15.02
C TYR A 222 3.71 5.15 16.34
N VAL A 223 4.24 6.35 16.61
CA VAL A 223 4.00 7.09 17.87
C VAL A 223 2.68 7.87 17.84
N VAL A 224 2.23 8.29 16.66
CA VAL A 224 0.99 9.06 16.44
C VAL A 224 -0.19 8.15 16.20
#